data_AF-A0AA37UZ87-F1
#
_entry.id   AF-A0AA37UZ87-F1
#
_cell.length_a   1.000
_cell.length_b   1.000
_cell.length_c   1.000
_cell.angle_alpha   90.00
_cell.angle_beta   90.00
_cell.angle_gamma   90.00
#
_symmetry.space_group_name_H-M   'P 1'
#
loop_
_entity.id
_entity.type
_entity.pdbx_description
1 polymer ?
#
loop_
_entity_poly.entity_id
_entity_poly.type
_entity_poly.pdbx_seq_one_letter_code
_entity_poly.pdbx_strand_id
1 'polypeptide(L)'
;MGAGIFGFLINLPVVSYYEIGTALTANHAHGAMMGVYGMLAVGLAMFAFRYVIPPQKWPDRLARISFWCMNIGLAWMVFATLLPLGVMQLYHSVGEGYFEARSLGYITKPGNSLLEWLRLPGDAIMIVGGVVPFVWIAWTALRNFRSGTTVEELPEHPLYTETAAGATASAKG
;
A
#
# COMPACT_ATOMS: atom_id res chain seq x y z
N MET A 1 8.79 -5.28 7.52
CA MET A 1 8.13 -5.42 8.85
C MET A 1 7.06 -6.50 8.82
N GLY A 2 5.99 -6.34 8.03
CA GLY A 2 4.87 -7.30 7.95
C GLY A 2 5.24 -8.74 7.64
N ALA A 3 5.89 -8.97 6.50
CA ALA A 3 6.26 -10.32 6.06
C ALA A 3 7.37 -10.94 6.91
N GLY A 4 8.42 -10.18 7.22
CA GLY A 4 9.58 -10.68 7.96
C GLY A 4 9.31 -10.87 9.46
N ILE A 5 9.14 -9.78 10.21
CA ILE A 5 9.07 -9.82 11.68
C ILE A 5 7.77 -10.49 12.15
N PHE A 6 6.61 -10.02 11.68
CA PHE A 6 5.34 -10.59 12.11
C PHE A 6 5.06 -11.96 11.51
N GLY A 7 5.62 -12.27 10.33
CA GLY A 7 5.53 -13.61 9.76
C GLY A 7 6.37 -14.62 10.53
N PHE A 8 7.60 -14.26 10.89
CA PHE A 8 8.45 -15.11 11.72
C PHE A 8 7.87 -15.32 13.12
N LEU A 9 7.29 -14.26 13.71
CA LEU A 9 6.65 -14.34 15.03
C LEU A 9 5.58 -15.43 15.11
N ILE A 10 4.83 -15.64 14.02
CA ILE A 10 3.74 -16.63 13.99
C ILE A 10 4.12 -17.98 13.35
N ASN A 11 5.39 -18.15 12.96
CA ASN A 11 5.82 -19.31 12.17
C ASN A 11 6.40 -20.44 13.02
N LEU A 12 6.94 -20.12 14.20
CA LEU A 12 7.51 -21.14 15.09
C LEU A 12 6.41 -22.13 15.52
N PRO A 13 6.59 -23.46 15.37
CA PRO A 13 5.55 -24.44 15.67
C PRO A 13 4.99 -24.34 17.10
N VAL A 14 5.86 -24.00 18.07
CA VAL A 14 5.46 -23.81 19.47
C VAL A 14 4.55 -22.61 19.67
N VAL A 15 4.74 -21.52 18.91
CA VAL A 15 3.90 -20.32 19.00
C VAL A 15 2.62 -20.53 18.19
N SER A 16 2.75 -21.12 17.00
CA SER A 16 1.65 -21.40 16.08
C SER A 16 0.58 -22.27 16.71
N TYR A 17 0.97 -23.22 17.57
CA TYR A 17 0.04 -24.05 18.33
C TYR A 17 -0.96 -23.23 19.18
N TYR A 18 -0.54 -22.07 19.72
CA TYR A 18 -1.37 -21.22 20.59
C TYR A 18 -1.97 -20.01 19.88
N GLU A 19 -1.45 -19.61 18.73
CA GLU A 19 -1.83 -18.35 18.06
C GLU A 19 -2.59 -18.54 16.75
N ILE A 20 -2.70 -19.77 16.24
CA ILE A 20 -3.31 -20.01 14.93
C ILE A 20 -4.74 -19.43 14.89
N GLY A 21 -5.06 -18.65 13.87
CA GLY A 21 -6.40 -18.04 13.74
C GLY A 21 -6.72 -16.93 14.76
N THR A 22 -5.71 -16.37 15.43
CA THR A 22 -5.85 -15.22 16.35
C THR A 22 -5.56 -13.88 15.67
N ALA A 23 -5.66 -12.78 16.42
CA ALA A 23 -5.37 -11.45 15.90
C ALA A 23 -3.91 -11.25 15.44
N LEU A 24 -2.95 -12.06 15.89
CA LEU A 24 -1.57 -12.04 15.38
C LEU A 24 -1.49 -12.49 13.92
N THR A 25 -2.30 -13.46 13.51
CA THR A 25 -2.42 -13.85 12.10
C THR A 25 -2.97 -12.69 11.25
N ALA A 26 -4.00 -11.99 11.75
CA ALA A 26 -4.54 -10.81 11.08
C ALA A 26 -3.53 -9.66 11.01
N ASN A 27 -2.71 -9.49 12.06
CA ASN A 27 -1.62 -8.51 12.10
C ASN A 27 -0.59 -8.76 10.99
N HIS A 28 -0.09 -9.99 10.90
CA HIS A 28 0.82 -10.40 9.84
C HIS A 28 0.16 -10.24 8.45
N ALA A 29 -1.08 -10.71 8.29
CA ALA A 29 -1.80 -10.65 7.02
C ALA A 29 -1.90 -9.22 6.49
N HIS A 30 -2.33 -8.25 7.30
CA HIS A 30 -2.42 -6.86 6.83
C HIS A 30 -1.04 -6.25 6.61
N GLY A 31 -0.09 -6.49 7.52
CA GLY A 31 1.27 -5.99 7.37
C GLY A 31 1.98 -6.53 6.11
N ALA A 32 1.73 -7.78 5.72
CA ALA A 32 2.34 -8.41 4.56
C ALA A 32 1.54 -8.15 3.26
N MET A 33 0.23 -8.40 3.28
CA MET A 33 -0.62 -8.28 2.09
C MET A 33 -0.77 -6.83 1.65
N MET A 34 -1.26 -5.94 2.52
CA MET A 34 -1.39 -4.53 2.17
C MET A 34 -0.03 -3.84 2.12
N GLY A 35 0.86 -4.14 3.06
CA GLY A 35 2.17 -3.48 3.15
C GLY A 35 3.13 -3.81 2.01
N VAL A 36 3.10 -5.02 1.46
CA VAL A 36 3.98 -5.42 0.34
C VAL A 36 3.21 -5.40 -0.98
N TYR A 37 2.23 -6.29 -1.14
CA TYR A 37 1.53 -6.45 -2.41
C TYR A 37 0.59 -5.27 -2.72
N GLY A 38 -0.12 -4.76 -1.71
CA GLY A 38 -1.00 -3.59 -1.86
C GLY A 38 -0.21 -2.34 -2.26
N MET A 39 0.88 -2.03 -1.57
CA MET A 39 1.74 -0.88 -1.89
C MET A 39 2.43 -1.04 -3.25
N LEU A 40 2.85 -2.26 -3.62
CA LEU A 40 3.39 -2.55 -4.96
C LEU A 40 2.35 -2.26 -6.05
N ALA A 41 1.12 -2.75 -5.88
CA ALA A 41 0.03 -2.52 -6.82
C ALA A 41 -0.31 -1.03 -6.96
N VAL A 42 -0.37 -0.30 -5.83
CA VAL A 42 -0.59 1.16 -5.81
C VAL A 42 0.55 1.90 -6.52
N GLY A 43 1.81 1.48 -6.31
CA GLY A 43 2.97 2.06 -6.98
C GLY A 43 2.94 1.87 -8.50
N LEU A 44 2.63 0.67 -8.97
CA LEU A 44 2.48 0.36 -10.40
C LEU A 44 1.29 1.12 -11.03
N ALA A 45 0.17 1.22 -10.31
CA ALA A 45 -0.98 1.99 -10.77
C ALA A 45 -0.65 3.49 -10.87
N MET A 46 0.03 4.06 -9.88
CA MET A 46 0.48 5.46 -9.89
C MET A 46 1.46 5.74 -11.03
N PHE A 47 2.37 4.80 -11.30
CA PHE A 47 3.25 4.88 -12.47
C PHE A 47 2.44 4.94 -13.77
N ALA A 48 1.48 4.03 -13.97
CA ALA A 48 0.62 4.04 -15.15
C ALA A 48 -0.21 5.33 -15.26
N PHE A 49 -0.83 5.80 -14.16
CA PHE A 49 -1.59 7.04 -14.13
C PHE A 49 -0.75 8.26 -14.50
N ARG A 50 0.54 8.26 -14.16
CA ARG A 50 1.45 9.37 -14.46
C ARG A 50 1.70 9.55 -15.97
N TYR A 51 1.62 8.48 -16.76
CA TYR A 51 1.72 8.54 -18.23
C TYR A 51 0.38 8.89 -18.90
N VAL A 52 -0.74 8.50 -18.27
CA VAL A 52 -2.07 8.75 -18.81
C VAL A 52 -2.53 10.19 -18.57
N ILE A 53 -2.23 10.76 -17.40
CA ILE A 53 -2.70 12.10 -17.01
C ILE A 53 -1.77 13.17 -17.59
N PRO A 54 -2.30 14.20 -18.29
CA PRO A 54 -1.51 15.33 -18.75
C PRO A 54 -0.77 16.02 -17.58
N PRO A 55 0.50 16.44 -17.74
CA PRO A 55 1.31 17.00 -16.65
C PRO A 55 0.64 18.16 -15.90
N GLN A 56 -0.17 18.97 -16.58
CA GLN A 56 -0.86 20.13 -16.00
C GLN A 56 -2.00 19.75 -15.05
N LYS A 57 -2.53 18.53 -15.16
CA LYS A 57 -3.67 18.04 -14.35
C LYS A 57 -3.24 17.09 -13.23
N TRP A 58 -1.94 16.82 -13.07
CA TRP A 58 -1.43 15.89 -12.08
C TRP A 58 -1.52 16.46 -10.65
N PRO A 59 -2.21 15.79 -9.71
CA PRO A 59 -2.37 16.31 -8.36
C PRO A 59 -1.28 15.78 -7.40
N ASP A 60 -0.09 16.40 -7.40
CA ASP A 60 1.04 16.01 -6.54
C ASP A 60 0.68 15.93 -5.04
N ARG A 61 -0.15 16.87 -4.57
CA ARG A 61 -0.58 16.92 -3.17
C ARG A 61 -1.42 15.71 -2.78
N LEU A 62 -2.34 15.27 -3.65
CA LEU A 62 -3.21 14.13 -3.40
C LEU A 62 -2.42 12.82 -3.42
N ALA A 63 -1.46 12.67 -4.34
CA ALA A 63 -0.58 11.51 -4.39
C ALA A 63 0.25 11.38 -3.11
N ARG A 64 0.80 12.51 -2.61
CA ARG A 64 1.56 12.53 -1.35
C ARG A 64 0.68 12.20 -0.14
N ILE A 65 -0.52 12.79 -0.05
CA ILE A 65 -1.47 12.50 1.03
C ILE A 65 -1.85 11.02 1.01
N SER A 66 -2.18 10.48 -0.17
CA SER A 66 -2.51 9.06 -0.34
C SER A 66 -1.40 8.15 0.20
N PHE A 67 -0.17 8.39 -0.22
CA PHE A 67 0.99 7.61 0.23
C PHE A 67 1.16 7.62 1.76
N TRP A 68 1.17 8.82 2.37
CA TRP A 68 1.37 8.93 3.82
C TRP A 68 0.21 8.37 4.62
N CYS A 69 -1.03 8.65 4.22
CA CYS A 69 -2.20 8.16 4.93
C CYS A 69 -2.36 6.64 4.83
N MET A 70 -2.04 6.02 3.69
CA MET A 70 -2.04 4.56 3.59
C MET A 70 -0.99 3.91 4.49
N ASN A 71 0.22 4.50 4.58
CA ASN A 71 1.29 3.98 5.44
C ASN A 71 1.01 4.21 6.93
N ILE A 72 0.57 5.41 7.31
CA ILE A 72 0.24 5.75 8.70
C ILE A 72 -0.98 4.95 9.18
N GLY A 73 -2.02 4.85 8.35
CA GLY A 73 -3.20 4.05 8.68
C GLY A 73 -2.85 2.57 8.86
N LEU A 74 -2.01 2.02 7.98
CA LEU A 74 -1.55 0.63 8.11
C LEU A 74 -0.70 0.42 9.37
N ALA A 75 0.23 1.35 9.65
CA ALA A 75 1.05 1.31 10.85
C ALA A 75 0.18 1.40 12.12
N TRP A 76 -0.81 2.30 12.16
CA TRP A 76 -1.74 2.41 13.27
C TRP A 76 -2.50 1.11 13.51
N MET A 77 -3.09 0.55 12.46
CA MET A 77 -3.85 -0.69 12.53
C MET A 77 -2.99 -1.85 13.08
N VAL A 78 -1.78 -2.02 12.56
CA VAL A 78 -0.85 -3.07 12.94
C VAL A 78 -0.33 -2.88 14.37
N PHE A 79 0.21 -1.70 14.70
CA PHE A 79 0.92 -1.48 15.97
C PHE A 79 0.02 -1.05 17.12
N ALA A 80 -1.01 -0.25 16.88
CA ALA A 80 -1.86 0.27 17.95
C ALA A 80 -2.97 -0.70 18.37
N THR A 81 -3.37 -1.63 17.49
CA THR A 81 -4.55 -2.47 17.73
C THR A 81 -4.29 -3.96 17.57
N LEU A 82 -3.93 -4.43 16.37
CA LEU A 82 -3.82 -5.86 16.10
C LEU A 82 -2.68 -6.54 16.86
N LEU A 83 -1.53 -5.88 16.97
CA LEU A 83 -0.40 -6.41 17.72
C LEU A 83 -0.70 -6.52 19.24
N PRO A 84 -1.13 -5.45 19.95
CA PRO A 84 -1.49 -5.55 21.37
C PRO A 84 -2.59 -6.59 21.64
N LEU A 85 -3.65 -6.58 20.83
CA LEU A 85 -4.77 -7.52 20.96
C LEU A 85 -4.29 -8.95 20.75
N GLY A 86 -3.47 -9.18 19.73
CA GLY A 86 -2.89 -10.49 19.45
C GLY A 86 -1.97 -11.01 20.55
N VAL A 87 -1.12 -10.16 21.14
CA VAL A 87 -0.25 -10.54 22.26
C VAL A 87 -1.07 -10.90 23.50
N MET A 88 -2.10 -10.13 23.84
CA MET A 88 -2.99 -10.45 24.97
C MET A 88 -3.76 -11.75 24.72
N GLN A 89 -4.22 -11.97 23.49
CA GLN A 89 -4.91 -13.21 23.11
C GLN A 89 -3.99 -14.43 23.19
N LEU A 90 -2.73 -14.29 22.76
CA LEU A 90 -1.71 -15.34 22.87
C LEU A 90 -1.41 -15.66 24.34
N TYR A 91 -1.22 -14.64 25.18
CA TYR A 91 -0.96 -14.83 26.61
C TYR A 91 -2.09 -15.62 27.29
N HIS A 92 -3.34 -15.29 26.98
CA HIS A 92 -4.50 -16.00 27.52
C HIS A 92 -4.64 -17.42 26.96
N SER A 93 -4.34 -17.63 25.67
CA SER A 93 -4.35 -18.95 25.02
C SER A 93 -3.35 -19.92 25.66
N VAL A 94 -2.16 -19.42 26.03
CA VAL A 94 -1.13 -20.21 26.72
C VAL A 94 -1.51 -20.51 28.18
N GLY A 95 -2.14 -19.56 28.87
CA GLY A 95 -2.47 -19.69 30.29
C GLY A 95 -3.73 -20.48 30.60
N GLU A 96 -4.85 -20.17 29.93
CA GLU A 96 -6.19 -20.72 30.23
C GLU A 96 -6.68 -21.68 29.15
N GLY A 97 -5.97 -21.75 28.02
CA GLY A 97 -6.27 -22.65 26.92
C GLY A 97 -6.81 -21.94 25.68
N TYR A 98 -6.53 -22.52 24.52
CA TYR A 98 -6.86 -21.94 23.22
C TYR A 98 -8.38 -21.74 23.01
N PHE A 99 -9.21 -22.65 23.54
CA PHE A 99 -10.66 -22.53 23.46
C PHE A 99 -11.18 -21.26 24.15
N GLU A 100 -10.64 -20.94 25.33
CA GLU A 100 -11.08 -19.76 26.09
C GLU A 100 -10.62 -18.45 25.46
N ALA A 101 -9.42 -18.42 24.86
CA ALA A 101 -8.95 -17.27 24.07
C ALA A 101 -9.80 -16.96 22.83
N ARG A 102 -10.67 -17.89 22.43
CA ARG A 102 -11.63 -17.77 21.32
C ARG A 102 -13.08 -17.75 21.77
N SER A 103 -13.35 -17.86 23.08
CA SER A 103 -14.70 -17.84 23.60
C SER A 103 -15.28 -16.42 23.53
N LEU A 104 -16.60 -16.33 23.33
CA LEU A 104 -17.28 -15.03 23.29
C LEU A 104 -17.04 -14.24 24.59
N GLY A 105 -16.98 -14.93 25.73
CA GLY A 105 -16.70 -14.32 27.03
C GLY A 105 -15.33 -13.64 27.12
N TYR A 106 -14.33 -14.08 26.35
CA TYR A 106 -13.04 -13.39 26.22
C TYR A 106 -13.07 -12.26 25.20
N ILE A 107 -13.62 -12.52 24.01
CA ILE A 107 -13.61 -11.54 22.90
C ILE A 107 -14.41 -10.30 23.26
N THR A 108 -15.54 -10.43 23.96
CA THR A 108 -16.39 -9.30 24.35
C THR A 108 -15.94 -8.59 25.62
N LYS A 109 -14.75 -8.90 26.16
CA LYS A 109 -14.22 -8.20 27.34
C LYS A 109 -14.06 -6.71 27.03
N PRO A 110 -14.39 -5.80 27.95
CA PRO A 110 -14.33 -4.36 27.72
C PRO A 110 -12.96 -3.85 27.22
N GLY A 111 -11.87 -4.48 27.67
CA GLY A 111 -10.52 -4.15 27.22
C GLY A 111 -10.27 -4.48 25.74
N ASN A 112 -10.81 -5.60 25.25
CA ASN A 112 -10.69 -6.00 23.85
C ASN A 112 -11.55 -5.09 22.97
N SER A 113 -12.78 -4.80 23.40
CA SER A 113 -13.65 -3.86 22.69
C SER A 113 -13.03 -2.46 22.58
N LEU A 114 -12.30 -1.99 23.58
CA LEU A 114 -11.63 -0.69 23.52
C LEU A 114 -10.52 -0.66 22.46
N LEU A 115 -9.76 -1.74 22.31
CA LEU A 115 -8.74 -1.87 21.24
C LEU A 115 -9.37 -1.97 19.85
N GLU A 116 -10.51 -2.64 19.73
CA GLU A 116 -11.28 -2.67 18.48
C GLU A 116 -11.77 -1.28 18.11
N TRP A 117 -12.27 -0.49 19.06
CA TRP A 117 -12.66 0.90 18.82
C TRP A 117 -11.46 1.79 18.48
N LEU A 118 -10.30 1.55 19.11
CA LEU A 118 -9.05 2.25 18.79
C LEU A 118 -8.58 2.01 17.35
N ARG A 119 -9.15 1.02 16.65
CA ARG A 119 -8.84 0.72 15.25
C ARG A 119 -9.50 1.70 14.29
N LEU A 120 -10.70 2.18 14.61
CA LEU A 120 -11.49 3.04 13.73
C LEU A 120 -10.76 4.32 13.28
N PRO A 121 -10.00 5.03 14.15
CA PRO A 121 -9.19 6.16 13.71
C PRO A 121 -8.15 5.80 12.62
N GLY A 122 -7.45 4.67 12.78
CA GLY A 122 -6.47 4.21 11.80
C GLY A 122 -7.12 3.82 10.47
N ASP A 123 -8.23 3.11 10.53
CA ASP A 123 -9.01 2.71 9.36
C ASP A 123 -9.57 3.95 8.63
N ALA A 124 -10.05 4.96 9.38
CA ALA A 124 -10.50 6.23 8.81
C ALA A 124 -9.37 6.99 8.09
N ILE A 125 -8.17 7.05 8.68
CA ILE A 125 -7.00 7.66 8.04
C ILE A 125 -6.65 6.93 6.74
N MET A 126 -6.63 5.59 6.76
CA MET A 126 -6.32 4.79 5.58
C MET A 126 -7.37 4.99 4.47
N ILE A 127 -8.66 4.96 4.81
CA ILE A 127 -9.74 5.05 3.82
C ILE A 127 -9.86 6.48 3.28
N VAL A 128 -10.07 7.45 4.16
CA VAL A 128 -10.37 8.84 3.78
C VAL A 128 -9.14 9.56 3.26
N GLY A 129 -7.99 9.35 3.90
CA GLY A 129 -6.73 9.99 3.50
C GLY A 129 -5.95 9.19 2.44
N GLY A 130 -6.05 7.86 2.46
CA GLY A 130 -5.27 6.99 1.58
C GLY A 130 -6.00 6.61 0.30
N VAL A 131 -7.07 5.85 0.46
CA VAL A 131 -7.81 5.20 -0.63
C VAL A 131 -8.63 6.21 -1.44
N VAL A 132 -9.34 7.13 -0.79
CA VAL A 132 -10.20 8.10 -1.50
C VAL A 132 -9.38 8.99 -2.46
N PRO A 133 -8.24 9.59 -2.08
CA PRO A 133 -7.40 10.34 -3.01
C PRO A 133 -6.80 9.47 -4.13
N PHE A 134 -6.45 8.21 -3.83
CA PHE A 134 -5.98 7.26 -4.84
C PHE A 134 -7.06 7.00 -5.91
N VAL A 135 -8.29 6.71 -5.47
CA VAL A 135 -9.43 6.48 -6.38
C VAL A 135 -9.77 7.73 -7.18
N TRP A 136 -9.67 8.92 -6.58
CA TRP A 136 -9.84 10.17 -7.30
C TRP A 136 -8.79 10.34 -8.41
N ILE A 137 -7.52 10.02 -8.15
CA ILE A 137 -6.46 10.03 -9.17
C ILE A 137 -6.76 9.02 -10.27
N ALA A 138 -7.16 7.79 -9.92
CA ALA A 138 -7.55 6.78 -10.89
C ALA A 138 -8.72 7.25 -11.77
N TRP A 139 -9.72 7.91 -11.18
CA TRP A 139 -10.83 8.52 -11.92
C TRP A 139 -10.36 9.61 -12.87
N THR A 140 -9.44 10.48 -12.44
CA THR A 140 -8.85 11.49 -13.34
C THR A 140 -8.04 10.86 -14.48
N ALA A 141 -7.32 9.76 -14.23
CA ALA A 141 -6.63 9.02 -15.28
C ALA A 141 -7.63 8.48 -16.31
N LEU A 142 -8.70 7.82 -15.85
CA LEU A 142 -9.74 7.26 -16.72
C LEU A 142 -10.38 8.33 -17.61
N ARG A 143 -10.66 9.53 -17.07
CA ARG A 143 -11.24 10.65 -17.84
C ARG A 143 -10.31 11.22 -18.90
N ASN A 144 -8.99 11.11 -18.74
CA ASN A 144 -8.01 11.62 -19.70
C ASN A 144 -7.37 10.51 -20.56
N PHE A 145 -7.78 9.24 -20.42
CA PHE A 145 -7.20 8.07 -21.09
C PHE A 145 -7.23 8.13 -22.62
N ARG A 146 -8.17 8.88 -23.20
CA ARG A 146 -8.32 9.06 -24.66
C ARG A 146 -7.65 10.30 -25.23
N SER A 147 -6.97 11.09 -24.40
CA SER A 147 -6.33 12.35 -24.82
C SER A 147 -4.84 12.21 -25.13
N GLY A 148 -4.29 10.99 -25.04
CA GLY A 148 -2.89 10.73 -25.36
C GLY A 148 -2.65 10.76 -26.87
N THR A 149 -1.66 11.52 -27.31
CA THR A 149 -1.04 11.36 -28.63
C THR A 149 -0.34 10.00 -28.66
N THR A 150 -0.86 9.03 -29.41
CA THR A 150 -0.12 7.81 -29.70
C THR A 150 1.09 8.19 -30.55
N VAL A 151 2.28 7.82 -30.10
CA VAL A 151 3.48 7.86 -30.96
C VAL A 151 3.34 6.63 -31.85
N GLU A 152 2.67 6.79 -32.99
CA GLU A 152 2.41 5.72 -33.96
C GLU A 152 3.74 5.18 -34.56
N GLU A 153 4.80 6.00 -34.55
CA GLU A 153 6.13 5.64 -35.04
C GLU A 153 7.22 6.13 -34.09
N LEU A 154 8.04 5.22 -33.58
CA LEU A 154 9.41 5.56 -33.23
C LEU A 154 10.07 6.06 -34.51
N PRO A 155 10.68 7.26 -34.55
CA PRO A 155 11.44 7.68 -35.72
C PRO A 155 12.50 6.62 -36.01
N GLU A 156 12.53 6.05 -37.22
CA GLU A 156 13.51 5.03 -37.63
C GLU A 156 14.98 5.50 -37.45
N HIS A 157 15.20 6.81 -37.30
CA HIS A 157 16.51 7.39 -37.02
C HIS A 157 16.56 8.11 -35.68
N PRO A 158 16.92 7.41 -34.58
CA PRO A 158 17.28 8.07 -33.35
C PRO A 158 18.79 8.41 -33.37
N LEU A 159 19.14 9.60 -32.89
CA LEU A 159 20.49 10.04 -32.47
C LEU A 159 21.51 10.56 -33.51
N TYR A 160 21.13 11.41 -34.46
CA TYR A 160 22.01 12.54 -34.85
C TYR A 160 21.24 13.66 -35.55
N THR A 161 21.67 14.89 -35.31
CA THR A 161 21.37 16.04 -36.16
C THR A 161 22.52 16.19 -37.14
N GLU A 162 22.29 16.02 -38.44
CA GLU A 162 23.26 16.48 -39.44
C GLU A 162 23.30 18.01 -39.38
N THR A 163 24.30 18.55 -38.70
CA THR A 163 24.69 19.94 -38.92
C THR A 163 25.29 20.00 -40.32
N ALA A 164 24.63 20.71 -41.24
CA ALA A 164 25.14 20.95 -42.58
C ALA A 164 26.49 21.70 -42.52
N ALA A 165 27.58 20.97 -42.39
CA ALA A 165 28.95 21.44 -42.53
C ALA A 165 29.51 20.81 -43.81
N GLY A 166 29.31 21.46 -44.95
CA GLY A 166 29.86 20.96 -46.22
C GLY A 166 29.32 21.53 -47.53
N ALA A 167 28.38 22.47 -47.53
CA ALA A 167 27.86 23.07 -48.78
C ALA A 167 28.50 24.41 -49.16
N THR A 168 29.75 24.67 -48.76
CA THR A 168 30.51 25.85 -49.21
C THR A 168 31.97 25.49 -49.50
N ALA A 169 32.20 24.57 -50.43
CA ALA A 169 33.53 24.38 -51.03
C ALA A 169 33.45 23.77 -52.44
N SER A 170 32.56 24.27 -53.30
CA SER A 170 32.70 24.11 -54.75
C SER A 170 31.85 25.16 -55.48
N ALA A 171 32.37 26.38 -55.56
CA ALA A 171 32.08 27.36 -56.61
C ALA A 171 32.77 28.69 -56.27
N LYS A 172 34.05 28.83 -56.69
CA LYS A 172 34.70 30.06 -57.22
C LYS A 172 36.22 29.85 -57.22
N GLY A 173 36.79 29.81 -58.42
CA GLY A 173 38.20 29.68 -58.73
C GLY A 173 38.40 28.97 -60.04
#